data_AF-A0A9E4ARB2-F1
#
_entry.id   AF-A0A9E4ARB2-F1
#
_cell.length_a   1.000
_cell.length_b   1.000
_cell.length_c   1.000
_cell.angle_alpha   90.00
_cell.angle_beta   90.00
_cell.angle_gamma   90.00
#
_symmetry.space_group_name_H-M   'P 1'
#
loop_
_entity.id
_entity.type
_entity.pdbx_description
1 polymer ?
#
loop_
_entity_poly.entity_id
_entity_poly.type
_entity_poly.pdbx_seq_one_letter_code
_entity_poly.pdbx_strand_id
1 'polypeptide(L)'
;MATTRGEVSRNVGDELLFENDRIRVWSMTLQPGESCEYHRHDHDYVYCYTTPSKIHSKRAGQGEETREYDKHYVQYTAVGGGVEHVITNVNDAPHNQILIELKGPSEAPTPQTPQTNRRARGTT
;
A
#
# COMPACT_ATOMS: atom_id res chain seq x y z
N MET A 1 -12.11 -20.22 20.71
CA MET A 1 -11.08 -20.76 19.81
C MET A 1 -10.29 -19.58 19.29
N ALA A 2 -8.98 -19.53 19.52
CA ALA A 2 -8.14 -18.45 19.02
C ALA A 2 -8.03 -18.62 17.50
N THR A 3 -8.51 -17.64 16.75
CA THR A 3 -8.37 -17.60 15.30
C THR A 3 -6.88 -17.57 15.00
N THR A 4 -6.33 -18.66 14.45
CA THR A 4 -4.96 -18.70 13.94
C THR A 4 -4.85 -17.56 12.94
N ARG A 5 -3.99 -16.58 13.22
CA ARG A 5 -3.74 -15.45 12.31
C ARG A 5 -3.29 -16.08 11.00
N GLY A 6 -4.07 -15.90 9.93
CA GLY A 6 -3.67 -16.35 8.59
C GLY A 6 -2.26 -15.83 8.28
N GLU A 7 -1.51 -16.60 7.50
CA GLU A 7 -0.15 -16.23 7.11
C GLU A 7 -0.17 -14.84 6.46
N VAL A 8 0.75 -13.96 6.90
CA VAL A 8 0.80 -12.58 6.38
C VAL A 8 1.49 -12.60 5.02
N SER A 9 0.75 -12.20 3.98
CA SER A 9 1.23 -12.24 2.61
C SER A 9 2.41 -11.28 2.38
N ARG A 10 3.32 -11.70 1.49
CA ARG A 10 4.46 -10.88 1.02
C ARG A 10 4.24 -10.33 -0.38
N ASN A 11 3.12 -10.70 -1.00
CA ASN A 11 2.67 -10.09 -2.24
C ASN A 11 1.98 -8.78 -1.89
N VAL A 12 2.57 -7.67 -2.31
CA VAL A 12 2.08 -6.31 -2.05
C VAL A 12 1.30 -5.74 -3.24
N GLY A 13 0.96 -6.61 -4.19
CA GLY A 13 0.18 -6.37 -5.40
C GLY A 13 -0.31 -7.68 -6.02
N ASP A 14 -1.12 -7.58 -7.07
CA ASP A 14 -1.77 -8.71 -7.73
C ASP A 14 -0.86 -9.35 -8.78
N GLU A 15 -0.03 -8.54 -9.45
CA GLU A 15 0.86 -8.96 -10.52
C GLU A 15 2.27 -8.41 -10.30
N LEU A 16 3.28 -9.30 -10.30
CA LEU A 16 4.69 -8.91 -10.35
C LEU A 16 5.06 -8.57 -11.80
N LEU A 17 5.23 -7.28 -12.09
CA LEU A 17 5.53 -6.79 -13.43
C LEU A 17 7.01 -6.89 -13.77
N PHE A 18 7.88 -6.67 -12.79
CA PHE A 18 9.33 -6.63 -12.99
C PHE A 18 10.09 -6.89 -11.69
N GLU A 19 11.24 -7.56 -11.77
CA GLU A 19 12.17 -7.68 -10.65
C GLU A 19 13.62 -7.67 -11.15
N ASN A 20 14.49 -6.99 -10.41
CA ASN A 20 15.94 -7.11 -10.52
C ASN A 20 16.60 -7.06 -9.13
N ASP A 21 17.92 -6.85 -9.08
CA ASP A 21 18.66 -6.81 -7.81
C ASP A 21 18.30 -5.60 -6.94
N ARG A 22 17.76 -4.53 -7.53
CA ARG A 22 17.50 -3.26 -6.85
C ARG A 22 16.04 -3.05 -6.50
N ILE A 23 15.11 -3.52 -7.35
CA ILE A 23 13.69 -3.22 -7.21
C ILE A 23 12.80 -4.40 -7.59
N ARG A 24 11.57 -4.39 -7.04
CA ARG A 24 10.41 -5.10 -7.58
C ARG A 24 9.33 -4.11 -7.97
N VAL A 25 8.63 -4.37 -9.05
CA VAL A 25 7.50 -3.54 -9.52
C VAL A 25 6.26 -4.40 -9.57
N TRP A 26 5.22 -3.95 -8.89
CA TRP A 26 3.92 -4.62 -8.77
C TRP A 26 2.82 -3.75 -9.38
N SER A 27 1.83 -4.40 -9.96
CA SER A 27 0.51 -3.82 -10.26
C SER A 27 -0.49 -4.29 -9.21
N MET A 28 -1.44 -3.41 -8.87
CA MET A 28 -2.65 -3.80 -8.15
C MET A 28 -3.85 -3.09 -8.75
N THR A 29 -4.95 -3.83 -8.91
CA THR A 29 -6.25 -3.34 -9.32
C THR A 29 -7.31 -3.83 -8.36
N LEU A 30 -8.04 -2.91 -7.74
CA LEU A 30 -9.17 -3.24 -6.87
C LEU A 30 -10.47 -2.70 -7.46
N GLN A 31 -11.44 -3.58 -7.70
CA GLN A 31 -12.80 -3.20 -8.09
C GLN A 31 -13.53 -2.48 -6.95
N PRO A 32 -14.64 -1.76 -7.21
CA PRO A 32 -15.44 -1.16 -6.14
C PRO A 32 -15.83 -2.18 -5.06
N GLY A 33 -15.50 -1.88 -3.81
CA GLY A 33 -15.74 -2.73 -2.64
C GLY A 33 -14.70 -3.84 -2.42
N GLU A 34 -13.77 -4.04 -3.36
CA GLU A 34 -12.74 -5.08 -3.25
C GLU A 34 -11.65 -4.68 -2.26
N SER A 35 -11.13 -5.67 -1.54
CA SER A 35 -9.97 -5.53 -0.65
C SER A 35 -8.83 -6.38 -1.16
N CYS A 36 -7.60 -5.87 -1.03
CA CYS A 36 -6.43 -6.71 -1.25
C CYS A 36 -6.30 -7.78 -0.16
N GLU A 37 -5.41 -8.74 -0.36
CA GLU A 37 -4.99 -9.64 0.72
C GLU A 37 -4.31 -8.83 1.85
N TYR A 38 -4.44 -9.28 3.10
CA TYR A 38 -3.68 -8.72 4.20
C TYR A 38 -2.19 -9.05 4.02
N HIS A 39 -1.36 -8.02 3.91
CA HIS A 39 0.04 -8.17 3.54
C HIS A 39 0.97 -7.31 4.39
N ARG A 40 2.27 -7.61 4.28
CA ARG A 40 3.35 -6.87 4.95
C ARG A 40 4.38 -6.39 3.94
N HIS A 41 4.66 -5.10 3.99
CA HIS A 41 5.83 -4.51 3.34
C HIS A 41 7.08 -4.73 4.19
N ASP A 42 8.05 -5.46 3.65
CA ASP A 42 9.38 -5.66 4.25
C ASP A 42 10.44 -4.70 3.69
N HIS A 43 10.13 -4.04 2.58
CA HIS A 43 11.00 -3.11 1.88
C HIS A 43 10.37 -1.71 1.83
N ASP A 44 11.22 -0.69 1.79
CA ASP A 44 10.76 0.66 1.47
C ASP A 44 10.17 0.68 0.08
N TYR A 45 9.16 1.52 -0.13
CA TYR A 45 8.45 1.51 -1.40
C TYR A 45 7.96 2.89 -1.82
N VAL A 46 7.80 3.04 -3.13
CA VAL A 46 7.01 4.08 -3.76
C VAL A 46 5.79 3.44 -4.39
N TYR A 47 4.62 4.06 -4.30
CA TYR A 47 3.55 3.76 -5.26
C TYR A 47 3.08 5.01 -5.98
N CYS A 48 2.49 4.80 -7.16
CA CYS A 48 1.83 5.80 -7.97
C CYS A 48 0.42 5.32 -8.33
N TYR A 49 -0.58 6.14 -8.02
CA TYR A 49 -1.96 5.87 -8.40
C TYR A 49 -2.21 6.33 -9.82
N THR A 50 -2.76 5.44 -10.64
CA THR A 50 -3.07 5.73 -12.05
C THR A 50 -4.55 6.09 -12.26
N THR A 51 -5.38 5.97 -11.22
CA THR A 51 -6.76 6.47 -11.17
C THR A 51 -6.97 7.37 -9.94
N PRO A 52 -7.99 8.27 -9.94
CA PRO A 52 -8.50 8.83 -8.69
C PRO A 52 -8.99 7.70 -7.79
N SER A 53 -8.85 7.82 -6.47
CA SER A 53 -9.13 6.71 -5.57
C SER A 53 -9.68 7.17 -4.24
N LYS A 54 -10.52 6.33 -3.62
CA LYS A 54 -10.98 6.46 -2.25
C LYS A 54 -10.68 5.16 -1.54
N ILE A 55 -9.70 5.20 -0.63
CA ILE A 55 -9.15 4.00 -0.01
C ILE A 55 -9.47 4.01 1.48
N HIS A 56 -10.03 2.91 1.95
CA HIS A 56 -10.11 2.59 3.37
C HIS A 56 -8.92 1.69 3.72
N SER A 57 -8.11 2.09 4.70
CA SER A 57 -6.89 1.41 5.11
C SER A 57 -6.98 0.99 6.57
N LYS A 58 -6.63 -0.27 6.84
CA LYS A 58 -6.50 -0.83 8.19
C LYS A 58 -5.10 -1.34 8.43
N ARG A 59 -4.37 -0.70 9.36
CA ARG A 59 -2.97 -1.04 9.68
C ARG A 59 -2.86 -1.75 11.02
N ALA A 60 -1.92 -2.69 11.15
CA ALA A 60 -1.67 -3.36 12.43
C ALA A 60 -1.24 -2.35 13.52
N GLY A 61 -1.84 -2.46 14.71
CA GLY A 61 -1.51 -1.60 15.85
C GLY A 61 -1.90 -0.13 15.69
N GLN A 62 -2.63 0.22 14.62
CA GLN A 62 -3.16 1.56 14.39
C GLN A 62 -4.66 1.49 14.09
N GLY A 63 -5.30 2.65 14.02
CA GLY A 63 -6.70 2.78 13.62
C GLY A 63 -6.93 2.54 12.13
N GLU A 64 -8.20 2.61 11.76
CA GLU A 64 -8.65 2.59 10.37
C GLU A 64 -8.81 4.02 9.87
N GLU A 65 -8.49 4.26 8.60
CA GLU A 65 -8.66 5.58 7.98
C GLU A 65 -9.22 5.45 6.57
N THR A 66 -10.07 6.40 6.17
CA THR A 66 -10.52 6.55 4.79
C THR A 66 -9.96 7.86 4.24
N ARG A 67 -9.36 7.80 3.06
CA ARG A 67 -8.79 8.98 2.37
C ARG A 67 -9.12 8.96 0.89
N GLU A 68 -9.20 10.14 0.32
CA GLU A 68 -9.34 10.34 -1.11
C GLU A 68 -8.03 10.83 -1.73
N TYR A 69 -7.79 10.42 -2.97
CA TYR A 69 -6.55 10.69 -3.69
C TYR A 69 -6.87 11.10 -5.12
N ASP A 70 -6.18 12.13 -5.58
CA ASP A 70 -6.16 12.49 -6.99
C ASP A 70 -5.36 11.49 -7.82
N LYS A 71 -5.69 11.41 -9.11
CA LYS A 71 -4.84 10.72 -10.08
C LYS A 71 -3.40 11.26 -10.00
N HIS A 72 -2.43 10.36 -10.18
CA HIS A 72 -1.00 10.62 -10.03
C HIS A 72 -0.59 10.96 -8.59
N TYR A 73 -1.35 10.53 -7.57
CA TYR A 73 -0.85 10.54 -6.20
C TYR A 73 0.36 9.61 -6.09
N VAL A 74 1.43 10.14 -5.47
CA VAL A 74 2.68 9.41 -5.26
C VAL A 74 3.04 9.50 -3.78
N GLN A 75 3.39 8.35 -3.21
CA GLN A 75 3.84 8.23 -1.84
C GLN A 75 5.10 7.38 -1.78
N TYR A 76 6.10 7.86 -1.03
CA TYR A 76 7.22 7.07 -0.55
C TYR A 76 7.02 6.72 0.93
N THR A 77 7.33 5.50 1.32
CA THR A 77 7.26 5.04 2.72
C THR A 77 8.52 4.28 3.11
N ALA A 78 9.20 4.79 4.13
CA ALA A 78 10.22 4.05 4.86
C ALA A 78 9.55 3.16 5.91
N VAL A 79 9.70 1.84 5.79
CA VAL A 79 8.88 0.86 6.52
C VAL A 79 9.45 0.46 7.87
N GLY A 80 10.72 0.75 8.15
CA GLY A 80 11.37 0.33 9.39
C GLY A 80 11.41 -1.19 9.55
N GLY A 81 10.88 -1.66 10.69
CA GLY A 81 10.65 -3.08 10.96
C GLY A 81 9.50 -3.71 10.15
N GLY A 82 8.87 -2.97 9.23
CA GLY A 82 7.80 -3.41 8.34
C GLY A 82 6.45 -2.79 8.67
N VAL A 83 5.56 -2.80 7.67
CA VAL A 83 4.19 -2.27 7.78
C VAL A 83 3.22 -3.35 7.31
N GLU A 84 2.28 -3.75 8.17
CA GLU A 84 1.20 -4.69 7.83
C GLU A 84 -0.12 -3.95 7.67
N HIS A 85 -0.81 -4.17 6.56
CA HIS A 85 -2.12 -3.59 6.32
C HIS A 85 -2.95 -4.35 5.30
N VAL A 86 -4.23 -3.96 5.24
CA VAL A 86 -5.14 -4.22 4.13
C VAL A 86 -5.71 -2.89 3.67
N ILE A 87 -5.94 -2.76 2.37
CA ILE A 87 -6.66 -1.66 1.78
C ILE A 87 -7.92 -2.17 1.07
N THR A 88 -8.97 -1.36 1.14
CA THR A 88 -10.25 -1.59 0.45
C THR A 88 -10.53 -0.39 -0.45
N ASN A 89 -10.88 -0.65 -1.71
CA ASN A 89 -11.38 0.39 -2.59
C ASN A 89 -12.84 0.70 -2.23
N VAL A 90 -13.09 1.87 -1.66
CA VAL A 90 -14.43 2.35 -1.30
C VAL A 90 -14.92 3.45 -2.25
N ASN A 91 -14.29 3.58 -3.42
CA ASN A 91 -14.78 4.38 -4.53
C ASN A 91 -15.77 3.61 -5.40
N ASP A 92 -16.50 4.31 -6.27
CA ASP A 92 -17.42 3.71 -7.25
C ASP A 92 -16.74 3.31 -8.57
N ALA A 93 -15.43 3.58 -8.70
CA ALA A 93 -14.60 3.23 -9.86
C ALA A 93 -13.37 2.40 -9.45
N PRO A 94 -12.75 1.65 -10.37
CA PRO A 94 -11.55 0.86 -10.07
C PRO A 94 -10.37 1.70 -9.55
N HIS A 95 -9.74 1.20 -8.49
CA HIS A 95 -8.45 1.69 -8.01
C HIS A 95 -7.32 0.96 -8.74
N ASN A 96 -6.39 1.71 -9.31
CA ASN A 96 -5.19 1.14 -9.96
C ASN A 96 -3.93 1.80 -9.40
N GLN A 97 -2.94 0.98 -9.04
CA GLN A 97 -1.63 1.45 -8.62
C GLN A 97 -0.49 0.66 -9.25
N ILE A 98 0.63 1.34 -9.40
CA ILE A 98 1.94 0.72 -9.61
C ILE A 98 2.75 0.94 -8.33
N LEU A 99 3.28 -0.13 -7.76
CA LEU A 99 4.12 -0.10 -6.57
C LEU A 99 5.53 -0.56 -6.93
N ILE A 100 6.53 0.13 -6.39
CA ILE A 100 7.95 -0.13 -6.60
C ILE A 100 8.55 -0.35 -5.21
N GLU A 101 8.95 -1.58 -4.92
CA GLU A 101 9.73 -1.92 -3.72
C GLU A 101 11.22 -1.67 -3.99
N LEU A 102 11.93 -1.09 -3.02
CA LEU A 102 13.37 -0.91 -3.02
C LEU A 102 14.01 -2.05 -2.23
N LYS A 103 14.65 -3.00 -2.92
CA LYS A 103 15.23 -4.18 -2.28
C LYS A 103 16.38 -3.80 -1.37
N GLY A 104 16.38 -4.35 -0.17
CA GLY A 104 17.36 -4.06 0.88
C GLY A 104 16.68 -3.73 2.21
N PRO A 105 17.47 -3.36 3.23
CA PRO A 105 16.93 -2.84 4.47
C PRO A 105 16.25 -1.49 4.25
N SER A 106 15.21 -1.22 5.05
CA SER A 106 14.60 0.11 5.15
C SER A 106 15.66 1.16 5.52
N GLU A 107 15.53 2.38 4.99
CA GLU A 107 16.41 3.52 5.28
C GLU A 107 16.33 3.96 6.76
N ALA A 108 15.22 3.66 7.42
CA ALA A 108 14.96 3.99 8.82
C ALA A 108 14.80 2.71 9.66
N PRO A 109 15.06 2.76 10.99
CA PRO A 109 14.86 1.61 11.88
C PRO A 109 13.38 1.41 12.28
N THR A 110 12.54 2.44 12.15
CA THR A 110 11.11 2.43 12.49
C THR A 110 10.28 3.03 11.36
N PRO A 111 8.99 2.66 11.23
CA PRO A 111 8.11 3.25 10.22
C PRO A 111 8.08 4.78 10.33
N GLN A 112 8.28 5.46 9.20
CA GLN A 112 8.26 6.93 9.13
C GLN A 112 6.92 7.46 8.61
N THR A 113 6.65 8.73 8.87
CA THR A 113 5.57 9.45 8.20
C THR A 113 5.80 9.42 6.68
N PRO A 114 4.83 8.97 5.86
CA PRO A 114 5.03 8.91 4.42
C PRO A 114 5.28 10.28 3.79
N GLN A 115 6.20 10.31 2.82
CA GLN A 115 6.46 11.48 2.00
C GLN A 115 5.56 11.43 0.76
N THR A 116 4.91 12.53 0.41
CA THR A 116 3.89 12.53 -0.65
C THR A 116 4.03 13.73 -1.57
N ASN A 117 3.49 13.61 -2.78
CA ASN A 117 3.32 14.75 -3.70
C ASN A 117 2.06 15.60 -3.39
N ARG A 118 1.48 15.46 -2.19
CA ARG A 118 0.36 16.25 -1.66
C ARG A 118 -0.93 16.20 -2.49
N ARG A 119 -1.13 15.10 -3.21
CA ARG A 119 -2.37 14.80 -3.97
C ARG A 119 -3.40 13.97 -3.19
N ALA A 120 -3.25 13.90 -1.86
CA ALA A 120 -4.28 13.38 -0.97
C ALA A 120 -5.26 14.51 -0.64
N ARG A 121 -6.56 14.22 -0.69
CA ARG A 121 -7.66 15.12 -0.35
C ARG A 121 -8.33 14.62 0.94
N GLY A 122 -8.65 15.58 1.81
CA GLY A 122 -9.59 15.52 2.94
C GLY A 122 -9.74 14.20 3.72
N THR A 123 -9.50 14.27 5.03
CA THR A 123 -10.40 13.64 6.00
C THR A 123 -11.70 14.44 6.02
N THR A 124 -12.82 13.82 5.65
CA THR A 124 -14.13 14.21 6.20
C THR A 124 -14.26 13.66 7.60
#